data_AF-A0A6P1I4P1-F1
#
_entry.id   AF-A0A6P1I4P1-F1
#
_cell.length_a   1.000
_cell.length_b   1.000
_cell.length_c   1.000
_cell.angle_alpha   90.00
_cell.angle_beta   90.00
_cell.angle_gamma   90.00
#
_symmetry.space_group_name_H-M   'P 1'
#
loop_
_entity.id
_entity.type
_entity.pdbx_description
1 polymer ?
#
loop_
_entity_poly.entity_id
_entity_poly.type
_entity_poly.pdbx_seq_one_letter_code
_entity_poly.pdbx_strand_id
1 'polypeptide(L)'
;MTITPAAHKKAIETARKNAEALAQKAIETRVALVGAIGEAVEELAALDSAREAAVEAIRTAHENAIDGGWTAKELAAMGYTAPKKRKNTSGKPARGGASKDATETTDVADAAAPQEGDQPPSTDGQVSSEREPEHSYS
;
A
#
# COMPACT_ATOMS: atom_id res chain seq x y z
N MET A 1 -0.49 6.85 -52.24
CA MET A 1 -1.47 5.79 -51.91
C MET A 1 -2.60 6.42 -51.11
N THR A 2 -3.82 6.48 -51.66
CA THR A 2 -4.99 7.07 -50.99
C THR A 2 -5.71 6.00 -50.17
N ILE A 3 -5.83 6.21 -48.86
CA ILE A 3 -6.61 5.33 -47.97
C ILE A 3 -8.09 5.58 -48.28
N THR A 4 -8.84 4.52 -48.57
CA THR A 4 -10.27 4.64 -48.84
C THR A 4 -11.05 4.88 -47.53
N PRO A 5 -12.16 5.64 -47.56
CA PRO A 5 -12.98 5.91 -46.37
C PRO A 5 -13.44 4.64 -45.62
N ALA A 6 -13.64 3.54 -46.36
CA ALA A 6 -13.96 2.23 -45.78
C ALA A 6 -12.82 1.62 -44.96
N ALA A 7 -11.57 1.74 -45.42
CA ALA A 7 -10.40 1.28 -44.67
C ALA A 7 -10.19 2.12 -43.40
N HIS A 8 -10.43 3.43 -43.47
CA HIS A 8 -10.35 4.32 -42.32
C HIS A 8 -11.42 3.99 -41.26
N LYS A 9 -12.68 3.76 -41.67
CA LYS A 9 -13.76 3.35 -40.76
C LYS A 9 -13.43 2.04 -40.04
N LYS A 10 -12.89 1.05 -40.76
CA LYS A 10 -12.48 -0.24 -40.18
C LYS A 10 -11.34 -0.06 -39.17
N ALA A 11 -10.35 0.79 -39.47
CA ALA A 11 -9.24 1.07 -38.56
C ALA A 11 -9.72 1.73 -37.25
N ILE A 12 -10.66 2.68 -37.33
CA ILE A 12 -11.27 3.31 -36.15
C ILE A 12 -12.02 2.28 -35.30
N GLU A 13 -12.81 1.41 -35.93
CA GLU A 13 -13.57 0.39 -35.20
C GLU A 13 -12.65 -0.62 -34.49
N THR A 14 -11.56 -1.03 -35.14
CA THR A 14 -10.53 -1.88 -34.52
C THR A 14 -9.83 -1.18 -33.37
N ALA A 15 -9.45 0.09 -33.52
CA ALA A 15 -8.84 0.87 -32.45
C ALA A 15 -9.77 1.00 -31.24
N ARG A 16 -11.07 1.24 -31.48
CA ARG A 16 -12.08 1.29 -30.42
C ARG A 16 -12.19 -0.02 -29.66
N LYS A 17 -12.32 -1.16 -30.37
CA LYS A 17 -12.39 -2.48 -29.71
C LYS A 17 -11.14 -2.80 -28.90
N ASN A 18 -9.96 -2.43 -29.41
CA ASN A 18 -8.70 -2.62 -28.67
C ASN A 18 -8.64 -1.75 -27.41
N ALA A 19 -9.08 -0.50 -27.51
CA ALA A 19 -9.15 0.40 -26.35
C ALA A 19 -10.15 -0.10 -25.29
N GLU A 20 -11.32 -0.58 -25.72
CA GLU A 20 -12.32 -1.18 -24.83
C GLU A 20 -11.78 -2.43 -24.13
N ALA A 21 -11.08 -3.31 -24.86
CA ALA A 21 -10.45 -4.50 -24.27
C ALA A 21 -9.35 -4.16 -23.26
N LEU A 22 -8.52 -3.16 -23.55
CA LEU A 22 -7.49 -2.68 -22.62
C LEU A 22 -8.10 -2.06 -21.36
N ALA A 23 -9.15 -1.25 -21.52
CA ALA A 23 -9.88 -0.66 -20.41
C ALA A 23 -10.51 -1.73 -19.52
N GLN A 24 -11.13 -2.75 -20.13
CA GLN A 24 -11.74 -3.86 -19.40
C GLN A 24 -10.72 -4.65 -18.58
N LYS A 25 -9.56 -4.96 -19.18
CA LYS A 25 -8.45 -5.63 -18.46
C LYS A 25 -7.94 -4.78 -17.28
N ALA A 26 -7.86 -3.46 -17.46
CA ALA A 26 -7.44 -2.56 -16.38
C ALA A 26 -8.48 -2.54 -15.24
N ILE A 27 -9.77 -2.59 -15.56
CA ILE A 27 -10.85 -2.68 -14.56
C ILE A 27 -10.77 -4.01 -13.80
N GLU A 28 -10.61 -5.13 -14.50
CA GLU A 28 -10.46 -6.46 -13.87
C GLU A 28 -9.27 -6.50 -12.91
N THR A 29 -8.14 -5.93 -13.32
CA THR A 29 -6.94 -5.82 -12.47
C THR A 29 -7.23 -5.00 -11.21
N ARG A 30 -7.94 -3.88 -11.34
CA ARG A 30 -8.31 -3.04 -10.18
C ARG A 30 -9.24 -3.77 -9.23
N VAL A 31 -10.24 -4.50 -9.75
CA VAL A 31 -11.16 -5.28 -8.93
C VAL A 31 -10.41 -6.37 -8.16
N ALA A 32 -9.50 -7.08 -8.82
CA ALA A 32 -8.66 -8.09 -8.16
C ALA A 32 -7.79 -7.48 -7.04
N LEU A 33 -7.18 -6.32 -7.29
CA LEU A 33 -6.37 -5.62 -6.28
C LEU A 33 -7.21 -5.15 -5.08
N VAL A 34 -8.41 -4.61 -5.31
CA VAL A 34 -9.31 -4.21 -4.23
C VAL A 34 -9.76 -5.43 -3.41
N GLY A 35 -10.03 -6.57 -4.06
CA GLY A 35 -10.31 -7.84 -3.38
C GLY A 35 -9.15 -8.27 -2.49
N ALA A 36 -7.93 -8.29 -3.03
CA ALA A 36 -6.72 -8.65 -2.27
C ALA A 36 -6.45 -7.71 -1.09
N ILE A 37 -6.74 -6.41 -1.23
CA ILE A 37 -6.66 -5.45 -0.12
C ILE A 37 -7.69 -5.80 0.96
N GLY A 38 -8.92 -6.14 0.57
CA GLY A 38 -9.96 -6.56 1.52
C GLY A 38 -9.53 -7.77 2.34
N GLU A 39 -9.04 -8.81 1.68
CA GLU A 39 -8.52 -10.02 2.33
C GLU A 39 -7.37 -9.71 3.30
N ALA A 40 -6.41 -8.87 2.89
CA ALA A 40 -5.29 -8.48 3.74
C ALA A 40 -5.73 -7.68 4.98
N VAL A 41 -6.77 -6.84 4.86
CA VAL A 41 -7.35 -6.09 5.98
C VAL A 41 -8.02 -7.04 6.98
N GLU A 42 -8.76 -8.04 6.49
CA GLU A 42 -9.38 -9.06 7.35
C GLU A 42 -8.33 -9.90 8.08
N GLU A 43 -7.26 -10.31 7.40
CA GLU A 43 -6.15 -11.04 8.02
C GLU A 43 -5.46 -10.20 9.11
N LEU A 44 -5.22 -8.91 8.85
CA LEU A 44 -4.64 -8.01 9.84
C LEU A 44 -5.53 -7.88 11.08
N ALA A 45 -6.84 -7.77 10.90
CA ALA A 45 -7.79 -7.72 12.02
C ALA A 45 -7.78 -9.03 12.83
N ALA A 46 -7.66 -10.19 12.17
CA ALA A 46 -7.53 -11.47 12.84
C ALA A 46 -6.21 -11.58 13.64
N LEU A 47 -5.10 -11.11 13.07
CA LEU A 47 -3.79 -11.07 13.76
C LEU A 47 -3.80 -10.13 14.96
N ASP A 48 -4.44 -8.98 14.86
CA ASP A 48 -4.58 -8.05 15.99
C ASP A 48 -5.39 -8.67 17.12
N SER A 49 -6.49 -9.36 16.80
CA SER A 49 -7.29 -10.11 17.78
C SER A 49 -6.48 -11.24 18.44
N ALA A 50 -5.75 -12.03 17.65
CA ALA A 50 -4.88 -13.09 18.17
C ALA A 50 -3.76 -12.53 19.05
N ARG A 51 -3.19 -11.38 18.68
CA ARG A 51 -2.18 -10.66 19.46
C ARG A 51 -2.75 -10.18 20.79
N GLU A 52 -3.96 -9.63 20.82
CA GLU A 52 -4.61 -9.21 22.05
C GLU A 52 -4.89 -10.40 22.98
N ALA A 53 -5.38 -11.52 22.43
CA ALA A 53 -5.57 -12.75 23.19
C ALA A 53 -4.25 -13.29 23.77
N ALA A 54 -3.16 -13.27 22.98
CA ALA A 54 -1.84 -13.69 23.44
C ALA A 54 -1.30 -12.77 24.55
N VAL A 55 -1.48 -11.45 24.42
CA VAL A 55 -1.11 -10.48 25.46
C VAL A 55 -1.86 -10.73 26.76
N GLU A 56 -3.16 -11.04 26.69
CA GLU A 56 -3.94 -11.37 27.88
C GLU A 56 -3.47 -12.68 28.50
N ALA A 57 -3.24 -13.72 27.70
CA ALA A 57 -2.72 -15.00 28.16
C ALA A 57 -1.37 -14.86 28.89
N ILE A 58 -0.46 -14.05 28.35
CA ILE A 58 0.83 -13.76 29.01
C ILE A 58 0.60 -13.03 30.33
N ARG A 59 -0.33 -12.06 30.39
CA ARG A 59 -0.66 -11.37 31.63
C ARG A 59 -1.17 -12.34 32.69
N THR A 60 -2.15 -13.18 32.35
CA THR A 60 -2.69 -14.20 33.25
C THR A 60 -1.61 -15.17 33.71
N ALA A 61 -0.73 -15.63 32.82
CA ALA A 61 0.38 -16.51 33.20
C ALA A 61 1.35 -15.83 34.20
N HIS A 62 1.62 -14.53 34.00
CA HIS A 62 2.46 -13.77 34.92
C HIS A 62 1.77 -13.57 36.27
N GLU A 63 0.47 -13.28 36.30
CA GLU A 63 -0.32 -13.17 37.55
C GLU A 63 -0.31 -14.50 38.31
N ASN A 64 -0.58 -15.62 37.63
CA ASN A 64 -0.53 -16.95 38.23
C ASN A 64 0.87 -17.30 38.80
N ALA A 65 1.94 -16.86 38.14
CA ALA A 65 3.30 -17.06 38.65
C ALA A 65 3.53 -16.27 39.94
N ILE A 66 3.05 -15.02 40.01
CA ILE A 66 3.12 -14.20 41.23
C ILE A 66 2.29 -14.84 42.36
N ASP A 67 1.07 -15.29 42.07
CA ASP A 67 0.22 -15.99 43.04
C ASP A 67 0.83 -17.31 43.52
N GLY A 68 1.60 -17.97 42.65
CA GLY A 68 2.42 -19.14 42.96
C GLY A 68 3.69 -18.84 43.78
N GLY A 69 3.92 -17.59 44.18
CA GLY A 69 5.03 -17.19 45.05
C GLY A 69 6.28 -16.68 44.33
N TRP A 70 6.27 -16.56 43.00
CA TRP A 70 7.37 -15.91 42.28
C TRP A 70 7.34 -14.41 42.49
N THR A 71 8.51 -13.79 42.56
CA THR A 71 8.59 -12.32 42.55
C THR A 71 8.70 -11.79 41.12
N ALA A 72 8.18 -10.58 40.89
CA ALA A 72 8.34 -9.90 39.60
C ALA A 72 9.81 -9.68 39.21
N LYS A 73 10.72 -9.58 40.20
CA LYS A 73 12.15 -9.42 39.96
C LYS A 73 12.79 -10.71 39.45
N GLU A 74 12.39 -11.87 39.97
CA GLU A 74 12.86 -13.17 39.49
C GLU A 74 12.35 -13.46 38.08
N LEU A 75 11.06 -13.19 37.82
CA LEU A 75 10.48 -13.32 36.48
C LEU A 75 11.22 -12.43 35.48
N ALA A 76 11.48 -11.17 35.84
CA ALA A 76 12.24 -10.25 34.99
C ALA A 76 13.70 -10.68 34.79
N ALA A 77 14.35 -11.25 35.81
CA ALA A 77 15.72 -11.77 35.69
C ALA A 77 15.82 -12.96 34.72
N MET A 78 14.74 -13.74 34.60
CA MET A 78 14.62 -14.82 33.61
C MET A 78 14.16 -14.33 32.22
N GLY A 79 13.87 -13.04 32.07
CA GLY A 79 13.39 -12.45 30.82
C GLY A 79 11.88 -12.48 30.62
N TYR A 80 11.11 -12.93 31.61
CA TYR A 80 9.64 -12.93 31.56
C TYR A 80 9.09 -11.64 32.19
N THR A 81 8.62 -10.72 31.35
CA THR A 81 8.01 -9.46 31.81
C THR A 81 6.55 -9.36 31.41
N ALA A 82 5.69 -8.97 32.34
CA ALA A 82 4.29 -8.73 32.05
C ALA A 82 4.10 -7.64 30.98
N PRO A 83 3.17 -7.84 30.02
CA PRO A 83 2.78 -6.80 29.08
C PRO A 83 2.23 -5.58 29.81
N LYS A 84 2.75 -4.39 29.48
CA LYS A 84 2.24 -3.13 30.04
C LYS A 84 0.76 -2.96 29.67
N LYS A 85 -0.09 -2.60 30.64
CA LYS A 85 -1.48 -2.20 30.35
C LYS A 85 -1.44 -1.06 29.32
N ARG A 86 -1.99 -1.29 28.13
CA ARG A 86 -2.19 -0.21 27.17
C ARG A 86 -3.21 0.75 27.78
N LYS A 87 -2.82 2.02 27.94
CA LYS A 87 -3.77 3.07 28.28
C LYS A 87 -4.68 3.24 27.06
N ASN A 88 -5.97 2.93 27.19
CA ASN A 88 -6.94 3.14 26.13
C ASN A 88 -6.96 4.64 25.79
N THR A 89 -6.35 5.01 24.66
CA THR A 89 -6.48 6.36 24.08
C THR A 89 -7.55 6.39 22.99
N SER A 90 -8.59 5.56 23.12
CA SER A 90 -9.74 5.48 22.21
C SER A 90 -10.67 6.70 22.27
N GLY A 91 -10.21 7.84 22.79
CA GLY A 91 -11.04 9.03 23.04
C GLY A 91 -10.50 10.34 22.46
N LYS A 92 -9.47 10.33 21.61
CA LYS A 92 -9.04 11.57 20.93
C LYS A 92 -9.53 11.58 19.50
N PRO A 93 -10.67 12.25 19.19
CA PRO A 93 -10.97 12.57 17.81
C PRO A 93 -9.84 13.43 17.26
N ALA A 94 -9.34 13.11 16.07
CA ALA A 94 -8.46 13.99 15.32
C ALA A 94 -9.24 15.26 14.95
N ARG A 95 -9.22 16.26 15.84
CA ARG A 95 -9.75 17.60 15.59
C ARG A 95 -8.58 18.54 15.38
N GLY A 96 -8.40 19.03 14.15
CA GLY A 96 -7.54 20.18 13.90
C GLY A 96 -6.83 20.17 12.56
N GLY A 97 -7.59 20.26 11.47
CA GLY A 97 -7.07 20.57 10.13
C GLY A 97 -8.09 21.35 9.32
N ALA A 98 -8.84 22.25 9.97
CA ALA A 98 -9.69 23.20 9.27
C ALA A 98 -8.80 24.29 8.67
N SER A 99 -8.40 24.12 7.41
CA SER A 99 -8.02 25.27 6.59
C SER A 99 -9.32 25.91 6.10
N LYS A 100 -9.66 27.05 6.70
CA LYS A 100 -10.60 28.00 6.15
C LYS A 100 -9.97 28.57 4.88
N ASP A 101 -10.64 28.38 3.75
CA ASP A 101 -10.82 29.36 2.67
C ASP A 101 -11.08 28.60 1.37
N ALA A 102 -12.33 28.65 0.91
CA ALA A 102 -12.68 28.84 -0.50
C ALA A 102 -14.21 28.91 -0.58
N THR A 103 -14.68 30.15 -0.59
CA THR A 103 -16.00 30.57 -1.04
C THR A 103 -16.28 29.98 -2.43
N GLU A 104 -17.47 29.40 -2.57
CA GLU A 104 -18.37 29.40 -3.74
C GLU A 104 -17.80 29.84 -5.10
N THR A 105 -17.89 28.96 -6.12
CA THR A 105 -18.64 29.22 -7.37
C THR A 105 -18.74 27.94 -8.22
N THR A 106 -19.96 27.56 -8.56
CA THR A 106 -20.26 26.71 -9.73
C THR A 106 -19.88 27.43 -11.01
N ASP A 107 -19.06 26.81 -11.86
CA ASP A 107 -18.98 27.16 -13.28
C ASP A 107 -18.79 25.92 -14.14
N VAL A 108 -19.71 25.77 -15.09
CA VAL A 108 -19.66 24.84 -16.21
C VAL A 108 -19.14 25.64 -17.42
N ALA A 109 -17.95 25.33 -17.91
CA ALA A 109 -17.43 25.72 -19.24
C ALA A 109 -16.25 24.77 -19.55
N ASP A 110 -16.37 23.86 -20.51
CA ASP A 110 -16.22 24.04 -21.96
C ASP A 110 -14.76 24.26 -22.44
N ALA A 111 -14.35 23.35 -23.31
CA ALA A 111 -13.21 23.29 -24.24
C ALA A 111 -11.84 23.93 -23.89
N ALA A 112 -10.80 23.09 -23.78
CA ALA A 112 -9.46 23.38 -24.32
C ALA A 112 -8.65 22.09 -24.65
N ALA A 113 -7.87 22.18 -25.71
CA ALA A 113 -7.21 21.13 -26.51
C ALA A 113 -5.93 20.51 -25.85
N PRO A 114 -5.29 19.47 -26.46
CA PRO A 114 -4.21 18.72 -25.84
C PRO A 114 -2.86 19.45 -25.94
N GLN A 115 -2.08 19.47 -24.85
CA GLN A 115 -0.68 19.91 -24.89
C GLN A 115 0.23 18.73 -25.27
N GLU A 116 0.83 18.83 -26.46
CA GLU A 116 2.08 18.15 -26.79
C GLU A 116 3.25 18.84 -26.08
N GLY A 117 4.22 18.04 -25.64
CA GLY A 117 5.60 18.50 -25.40
C GLY A 117 6.08 18.36 -23.95
N ASP A 118 6.61 17.19 -23.61
CA ASP A 118 7.84 17.13 -22.82
C ASP A 118 8.60 15.82 -23.11
N GLN A 119 9.89 16.00 -23.39
CA GLN A 119 10.88 15.07 -23.91
C GLN A 119 11.30 14.04 -22.84
N PRO A 120 11.61 12.76 -23.18
CA PRO A 120 12.18 11.83 -22.20
C PRO A 120 13.66 12.17 -21.93
N PRO A 121 14.18 12.03 -20.70
CA PRO A 121 15.61 12.18 -20.43
C PRO A 121 16.39 11.03 -21.07
N SER A 122 17.35 11.40 -21.91
CA SER A 122 18.35 10.53 -22.50
C SER A 122 19.24 9.94 -21.38
N THR A 123 19.30 8.62 -21.26
CA THR A 123 20.29 7.92 -20.44
C THR A 123 21.23 7.17 -21.35
N ASP A 124 22.20 7.91 -21.89
CA ASP A 124 23.34 7.34 -22.58
C ASP A 124 24.61 7.67 -21.79
N GLY A 125 25.34 6.62 -21.41
CA GLY A 125 26.74 6.71 -21.00
C GLY A 125 27.01 6.80 -19.50
N GLN A 126 27.08 5.64 -18.83
CA GLN A 126 28.24 5.28 -17.98
C GLN A 126 28.14 3.80 -17.55
N VAL A 127 28.50 2.91 -18.48
CA VAL A 127 28.88 1.54 -18.15
C VAL A 127 30.40 1.55 -17.97
N SER A 128 30.86 1.78 -16.74
CA SER A 128 32.28 1.63 -16.41
C SER A 128 32.54 0.20 -15.94
N SER A 129 32.91 -0.63 -16.91
CA SER A 129 33.95 -1.67 -16.87
C SER A 129 34.13 -2.50 -15.60
N GLU A 130 33.79 -3.78 -15.76
CA GLU A 130 34.35 -5.01 -15.16
C GLU A 130 35.60 -4.86 -14.27
N ARG A 131 35.51 -5.42 -13.06
CA ARG A 131 36.69 -5.85 -12.28
C ARG A 131 36.38 -7.17 -11.60
N GLU A 132 36.79 -8.27 -12.22
CA GLU A 132 36.89 -9.58 -11.58
C GLU A 132 37.94 -9.52 -10.46
N PRO A 133 37.70 -10.15 -9.29
CA PRO A 133 38.76 -10.44 -8.34
C PRO A 133 39.36 -11.83 -8.65
N GLU A 134 40.53 -11.83 -9.29
CA GLU A 134 41.44 -12.98 -9.31
C GLU A 134 41.94 -13.26 -7.88
N HIS A 135 41.33 -14.23 -7.21
CA HIS A 135 41.91 -14.88 -6.04
C HIS A 135 42.88 -15.96 -6.50
N SER A 136 44.16 -15.61 -6.63
CA SER A 136 45.24 -16.57 -6.78
C SER A 136 45.67 -17.06 -5.39
N TYR A 137 45.37 -18.31 -5.06
CA TYR A 137 46.01 -19.10 -4.01
C TYR A 137 46.39 -20.45 -4.60
N SER A 138 47.65 -20.62 -4.97
CA SER A 138 48.49 -21.83 -4.83
C SER A 138 49.90 -21.52 -5.29
#